data_AF-A0A5R8WU59-F1
#
_entry.id   AF-A0A5R8WU59-F1
#
_cell.length_a   1.000
_cell.length_b   1.000
_cell.length_c   1.000
_cell.angle_alpha   90.00
_cell.angle_beta   90.00
_cell.angle_gamma   90.00
#
_symmetry.space_group_name_H-M   'P 1'
#
loop_
_entity.id
_entity.type
_entity.pdbx_description
1 polymer ?
#
loop_
_entity_poly.entity_id
_entity_poly.type
_entity_poly.pdbx_seq_one_letter_code
_entity_poly.pdbx_strand_id
1 'polypeptide(L)'
;MQLSGLIAAAMKRKGLTQKALADRLGKKESEISRWLSGLHNFTLKSLTRLEAVLEEDLILTFRDQAATAARTAPAKVQWAEAEDSWQPPIRSQQPQRRRTAPMEEVYTLTEAA
;
A
#
# COMPACT_ATOMS: atom_id res chain seq x y z
N MET A 1 -13.65 -14.25 7.48
CA MET A 1 -14.83 -14.19 6.60
C MET A 1 -14.53 -14.23 5.10
N GLN A 2 -13.48 -13.56 4.58
CA GLN A 2 -13.34 -13.38 3.13
C GLN A 2 -13.11 -14.68 2.33
N LEU A 3 -12.29 -15.62 2.83
CA LEU A 3 -11.96 -16.85 2.07
C LEU A 3 -13.06 -17.91 2.13
N SER A 4 -13.65 -18.13 3.31
CA SER A 4 -14.66 -19.17 3.50
C SER A 4 -15.92 -18.90 2.67
N GLY A 5 -16.36 -17.64 2.60
CA GLY A 5 -17.48 -17.25 1.74
C GLY A 5 -17.19 -17.43 0.25
N LEU A 6 -15.95 -17.15 -0.19
CA LEU A 6 -15.50 -17.38 -1.56
C LEU A 6 -15.57 -18.87 -1.94
N ILE A 7 -15.04 -19.73 -1.07
CA ILE A 7 -15.07 -21.19 -1.27
C ILE A 7 -16.51 -21.71 -1.27
N ALA A 8 -17.36 -21.27 -0.32
CA ALA A 8 -18.76 -21.67 -0.28
C ALA A 8 -19.52 -21.25 -1.55
N ALA A 9 -19.24 -20.06 -2.08
CA ALA A 9 -19.84 -19.59 -3.32
C ALA A 9 -19.37 -20.42 -4.54
N ALA A 10 -18.08 -20.75 -4.61
CA ALA A 10 -17.54 -21.63 -5.66
C ALA A 10 -18.17 -23.03 -5.60
N MET A 11 -18.28 -23.62 -4.40
CA MET A 11 -18.97 -24.89 -4.20
C MET A 11 -20.42 -24.83 -4.68
N LYS A 12 -21.15 -23.75 -4.37
CA LYS A 12 -22.54 -23.57 -4.79
C LYS A 12 -22.67 -23.46 -6.31
N ARG A 13 -21.76 -22.74 -6.98
CA ARG A 13 -21.74 -22.65 -8.46
C ARG A 13 -21.50 -24.00 -9.13
N LYS A 14 -20.68 -24.84 -8.52
CA LYS A 14 -20.36 -26.20 -9.01
C LYS A 14 -21.33 -27.28 -8.54
N GLY A 15 -22.30 -26.93 -7.68
CA GLY A 15 -23.21 -27.91 -7.09
C GLY A 15 -22.52 -28.93 -6.17
N LEU A 16 -21.37 -28.58 -5.60
CA LEU A 16 -20.59 -29.48 -4.75
C LEU A 16 -21.04 -29.39 -3.29
N THR A 17 -21.23 -30.56 -2.67
CA THR A 17 -21.46 -30.68 -1.23
C THR A 17 -20.14 -30.68 -0.45
N GLN A 18 -20.18 -30.42 0.86
CA GLN A 18 -18.99 -30.49 1.72
C GLN A 18 -18.37 -31.88 1.70
N LYS A 19 -19.21 -32.93 1.73
CA LYS A 19 -18.79 -34.32 1.58
C LYS A 19 -18.07 -34.57 0.26
N ALA A 20 -18.66 -34.17 -0.88
CA ALA A 20 -18.04 -34.37 -2.18
C ALA A 20 -16.70 -33.64 -2.31
N LEU A 21 -16.59 -32.44 -1.75
CA LEU A 21 -15.34 -31.68 -1.71
C LEU A 21 -14.28 -32.39 -0.84
N ALA A 22 -14.70 -32.91 0.32
CA ALA A 22 -13.85 -33.67 1.23
C ALA A 22 -13.30 -34.94 0.54
N ASP A 23 -14.17 -35.68 -0.15
CA ASP A 23 -13.80 -36.89 -0.89
C ASP A 23 -12.78 -36.58 -1.99
N ARG A 24 -12.99 -35.51 -2.77
CA ARG A 24 -12.05 -35.08 -3.83
C ARG A 24 -10.69 -34.61 -3.29
N LEU A 25 -10.67 -34.01 -2.10
CA LEU A 25 -9.44 -33.55 -1.45
C LEU A 25 -8.75 -34.64 -0.62
N GLY A 26 -9.38 -35.80 -0.43
CA GLY A 26 -8.91 -36.84 0.48
C GLY A 26 -8.87 -36.38 1.94
N LYS A 27 -9.83 -35.53 2.33
CA LYS A 27 -9.92 -34.92 3.66
C LYS A 27 -11.20 -35.34 4.39
N LYS A 28 -11.25 -35.08 5.69
CA LYS A 28 -12.47 -35.30 6.48
C LYS A 28 -13.45 -34.16 6.25
N GLU A 29 -14.74 -34.47 6.19
CA GLU A 29 -15.80 -33.47 6.09
C GLU A 29 -15.74 -32.43 7.22
N SER A 30 -15.32 -32.84 8.42
CA SER A 30 -15.11 -31.93 9.55
C SER A 30 -13.98 -30.91 9.32
N GLU A 31 -12.95 -31.23 8.53
CA GLU A 31 -11.93 -30.24 8.12
C GLU A 31 -12.55 -29.20 7.18
N ILE A 32 -13.37 -29.64 6.22
CA ILE A 32 -14.07 -28.72 5.29
C ILE A 32 -15.05 -27.83 6.03
N SER A 33 -15.80 -28.37 6.99
CA SER A 33 -16.67 -27.57 7.86
C SER A 33 -15.88 -26.51 8.64
N ARG A 34 -14.69 -26.87 9.17
CA ARG A 34 -13.79 -25.92 9.84
C ARG A 34 -13.24 -24.86 8.90
N TRP A 35 -13.00 -25.20 7.64
CA TRP A 35 -12.58 -24.24 6.61
C TRP A 35 -13.67 -23.22 6.32
N LEU A 36 -14.91 -23.68 6.21
CA LEU A 36 -16.08 -22.84 5.94
C LEU A 36 -16.52 -21.98 7.11
N SER A 37 -16.17 -22.34 8.36
CA SER A 37 -16.42 -21.50 9.53
C SER A 37 -15.67 -20.17 9.49
N GLY A 38 -14.62 -20.06 8.67
CA GLY A 38 -13.87 -18.83 8.46
C GLY A 38 -12.81 -18.54 9.52
N LEU A 39 -12.56 -19.48 10.44
CA LEU A 39 -11.52 -19.41 11.48
C LEU A 39 -10.23 -20.17 11.10
N HIS A 40 -10.19 -20.76 9.91
CA HIS A 40 -9.04 -21.51 9.45
C HIS A 40 -8.06 -20.63 8.67
N ASN A 41 -6.78 -20.79 8.98
CA ASN A 41 -5.69 -20.19 8.21
C ASN A 41 -5.37 -21.08 7.02
N PHE A 42 -5.56 -20.56 5.80
CA PHE A 42 -5.26 -21.29 4.58
C PHE A 42 -3.83 -21.00 4.12
N THR A 43 -3.15 -22.05 3.66
CA THR A 43 -1.87 -21.92 2.96
C THR A 43 -2.10 -21.83 1.44
N LEU A 44 -1.15 -21.27 0.70
CA LEU A 44 -1.21 -21.24 -0.76
C LEU A 44 -1.31 -22.65 -1.37
N LYS A 45 -0.67 -23.65 -0.74
CA LYS A 45 -0.76 -25.06 -1.15
C LYS A 45 -2.16 -25.64 -1.01
N SER A 46 -2.87 -25.30 0.07
CA SER A 46 -4.28 -25.71 0.22
C SER A 46 -5.19 -25.01 -0.78
N LEU A 47 -4.89 -23.75 -1.11
CA LEU A 47 -5.69 -22.96 -2.06
C LEU A 47 -5.53 -23.49 -3.49
N THR A 48 -4.31 -23.75 -3.95
CA THR A 48 -4.06 -24.35 -5.27
C THR A 48 -4.72 -25.72 -5.42
N ARG A 49 -4.76 -26.54 -4.35
CA ARG A 49 -5.51 -27.79 -4.37
C ARG A 49 -7.02 -27.57 -4.46
N LEU A 50 -7.54 -26.56 -3.76
CA LEU A 50 -8.95 -26.18 -3.84
C LEU A 50 -9.31 -25.73 -5.26
N GLU A 51 -8.51 -24.88 -5.89
CA GLU A 51 -8.70 -24.42 -7.27
C GLU A 51 -8.71 -25.61 -8.25
N ALA A 52 -7.76 -26.53 -8.11
CA ALA A 52 -7.70 -27.73 -8.95
C ALA A 52 -8.94 -28.63 -8.80
N VAL A 53 -9.47 -28.77 -7.58
CA VAL A 53 -10.64 -29.62 -7.30
C VAL A 53 -11.96 -28.96 -7.67
N LEU A 54 -12.05 -27.64 -7.48
CA LEU A 54 -13.21 -26.83 -7.83
C LEU A 54 -13.26 -26.52 -9.34
N GLU A 55 -12.14 -26.70 -10.05
CA GLU A 55 -11.98 -26.35 -11.47
C GLU A 55 -12.40 -24.90 -11.72
N GLU A 56 -11.98 -24.02 -10.81
CA GLU A 56 -12.32 -22.60 -10.80
C GLU A 56 -11.20 -21.81 -10.12
N ASP A 57 -10.85 -20.67 -10.69
CA ASP A 57 -9.81 -19.79 -10.15
C ASP A 57 -10.36 -19.02 -8.93
N LEU A 58 -9.64 -19.11 -7.79
CA LEU A 58 -9.98 -18.38 -6.58
C LEU A 58 -9.18 -17.08 -6.55
N ILE A 59 -9.75 -16.01 -7.09
CA ILE A 59 -9.07 -14.70 -7.13
C ILE A 59 -8.96 -14.10 -5.73
N LEU A 60 -7.74 -14.05 -5.21
CA LEU A 60 -7.43 -13.47 -3.90
C LEU A 60 -6.95 -12.03 -4.04
N THR A 61 -7.68 -11.10 -3.44
CA THR A 61 -7.31 -9.68 -3.40
C THR A 61 -6.89 -9.29 -1.99
N PHE A 62 -5.63 -8.92 -1.82
CA PHE A 62 -5.13 -8.39 -0.56
C PHE A 62 -5.44 -6.90 -0.51
N ARG A 63 -6.41 -6.52 0.31
CA ARG A 63 -6.71 -5.09 0.54
C ARG A 63 -5.92 -4.61 1.74
N ASP A 64 -5.14 -3.56 1.55
CA ASP A 64 -4.57 -2.79 2.65
C ASP A 64 -5.69 -2.01 3.35
N GLN A 65 -6.06 -2.47 4.54
CA GLN A 65 -7.09 -1.83 5.35
C GLN A 65 -6.61 -0.50 5.96
N ALA A 66 -5.29 -0.31 6.15
CA ALA A 66 -4.73 0.94 6.67
C ALA A 66 -4.76 2.06 5.61
N ALA A 67 -4.40 1.75 4.35
CA ALA A 67 -4.47 2.70 3.26
C ALA A 67 -5.91 3.15 2.90
N THR A 68 -6.91 2.30 3.16
CA THR A 68 -8.32 2.63 2.87
C THR A 68 -8.87 3.66 3.86
N ALA A 69 -8.52 3.56 5.15
CA ALA A 69 -8.95 4.54 6.14
C ALA A 69 -8.35 5.94 5.91
N ALA A 70 -7.11 6.01 5.39
CA ALA A 70 -6.43 7.27 5.10
C ALA A 70 -7.01 8.03 3.90
N ARG A 71 -7.74 7.38 3.00
CA ARG A 71 -8.31 7.98 1.78
C ARG A 71 -9.70 8.61 1.96
N THR A 72 -10.40 8.29 3.05
CA THR A 72 -11.77 8.79 3.31
C THR A 72 -11.77 10.12 4.05
N ALA A 73 -10.63 10.56 4.60
CA ALA A 73 -10.48 11.97 4.92
C ALA A 73 -10.51 12.74 3.59
N PRO A 74 -11.41 13.71 3.38
CA PRO A 74 -11.13 14.70 2.36
C PRO A 74 -9.77 15.27 2.77
N ALA A 75 -8.72 14.99 1.99
CA ALA A 75 -7.53 15.82 2.03
C ALA A 75 -8.09 17.22 1.94
N LYS A 76 -7.99 17.99 3.03
CA LYS A 76 -8.56 19.32 3.13
C LYS A 76 -7.96 20.08 1.97
N VAL A 77 -8.68 20.15 0.86
CA VAL A 77 -8.23 20.88 -0.32
C VAL A 77 -8.49 22.32 0.06
N GLN A 78 -7.54 22.84 0.82
CA GLN A 78 -7.46 24.24 1.14
C GLN A 78 -6.87 24.87 -0.11
N TRP A 79 -7.71 24.99 -1.14
CA TRP A 79 -7.51 26.01 -2.17
C TRP A 79 -7.48 27.32 -1.40
N ALA A 80 -6.29 27.77 -1.05
CA ALA A 80 -6.12 29.12 -0.57
C ALA A 80 -6.57 30.00 -1.73
N GLU A 81 -7.61 30.81 -1.49
CA GLU A 81 -7.93 31.99 -2.27
C GLU A 81 -6.70 32.91 -2.25
N ALA A 82 -5.72 32.61 -3.10
CA ALA A 82 -4.64 33.51 -3.45
C ALA A 82 -5.10 34.39 -4.64
N GLU A 83 -6.28 34.98 -4.47
CA GLU A 83 -6.74 36.16 -5.20
C GLU A 83 -6.83 37.23 -4.11
N ASP A 84 -5.75 37.89 -3.70
CA ASP A 84 -5.48 39.26 -4.13
C ASP A 84 -4.31 39.85 -3.30
N SER A 85 -3.13 39.23 -3.34
CA SER A 85 -1.96 39.73 -2.58
C SER A 85 -0.63 39.48 -3.30
N TRP A 86 -0.63 39.57 -4.63
CA TRP A 86 0.63 39.71 -5.35
C TRP A 86 1.10 41.16 -5.25
N GLN A 87 2.18 41.40 -4.50
CA GLN A 87 2.94 42.64 -4.55
C GLN A 87 4.31 42.35 -5.17
N PRO A 88 4.67 43.00 -6.29
CA PRO A 88 5.98 42.79 -6.91
C PRO A 88 7.09 43.28 -5.97
N PRO A 89 8.28 42.65 -5.97
CA PRO A 89 9.39 43.13 -5.18
C PRO A 89 9.82 44.51 -5.67
N ILE A 90 9.71 45.51 -4.80
CA ILE A 90 10.25 46.84 -5.03
C ILE A 90 11.76 46.67 -5.24
N ARG A 91 12.23 46.97 -6.45
CA ARG A 91 13.65 47.03 -6.79
C ARG A 91 14.29 48.15 -5.96
N SER A 92 14.79 47.81 -4.78
CA SER A 92 15.57 48.71 -3.95
C SER A 92 16.92 48.96 -4.63
N GLN A 93 17.04 50.11 -5.26
CA GLN A 93 18.31 50.71 -5.62
C GLN A 93 19.17 50.77 -4.35
N GLN A 94 20.18 49.92 -4.21
CA GLN A 94 21.17 50.07 -3.14
C GLN A 94 22.12 51.22 -3.50
N PRO A 95 22.25 52.26 -2.65
CA PRO A 95 23.20 53.33 -2.89
C PRO A 95 24.62 52.83 -2.58
N GLN A 96 25.54 53.10 -3.50
CA GLN A 96 26.97 52.91 -3.31
C GLN A 96 27.45 53.62 -2.05
N ARG A 97 28.12 52.89 -1.13
CA ARG A 97 29.07 53.50 -0.20
C ARG A 97 30.43 52.82 -0.28
N ARG A 98 31.41 53.68 -0.53
CA ARG A 98 32.82 53.43 -0.78
C ARG A 98 33.61 53.15 0.51
N ARG A 99 34.65 52.32 0.35
CA ARG A 99 35.98 52.29 1.04
C ARG A 99 35.96 51.82 2.52
N THR A 100 36.89 51.02 3.05
CA THR A 100 38.33 50.76 2.79
C THR A 100 38.74 49.34 3.26
N ALA A 101 39.79 48.77 2.66
CA ALA A 101 40.52 47.58 3.13
C ALA A 101 41.29 47.85 4.47
N PRO A 102 41.80 46.80 5.16
CA PRO A 102 43.13 46.33 4.78
C PRO A 102 43.26 44.81 4.64
N MET A 103 44.13 44.48 3.70
CA MET A 103 44.79 43.22 3.39
C MET A 103 45.68 42.80 4.58
N GLU A 104 45.68 41.53 4.96
CA GLU A 104 46.84 40.72 5.40
C GLU A 104 46.34 39.37 5.95
N GLU A 105 46.27 38.36 5.08
CA GLU A 105 46.45 36.97 5.51
C GLU A 105 47.50 36.36 4.59
N VAL A 106 48.73 36.42 5.07
CA VAL A 106 49.92 35.81 4.49
C VAL A 106 49.79 34.31 4.71
N TYR A 107 49.35 33.56 3.69
CA TYR A 107 49.45 32.10 3.71
C TYR A 107 50.92 31.72 3.46
N THR A 108 51.64 31.45 4.54
CA THR A 108 52.90 30.70 4.49
C THR A 108 52.58 29.24 4.24
N LEU A 109 52.72 28.79 3.00
CA LEU A 109 52.94 27.37 2.71
C LEU A 109 54.37 27.19 2.23
N THR A 110 55.15 26.59 3.12
CA THR A 110 56.38 25.85 2.85
C THR A 110 56.18 24.87 1.70
N GLU A 111 56.89 25.06 0.60
CA GLU A 111 57.28 23.97 -0.29
C GLU A 111 58.79 23.88 -0.31
N ALA A 112 59.25 22.76 0.26
CA ALA A 112 60.60 22.25 0.14
C ALA A 112 60.77 21.60 -1.23
N ALA A 113 61.86 21.94 -1.92
CA ALA A 113 62.52 21.12 -2.91
C ALA A 113 64.02 21.46 -2.91
#